data_AF-A0A158QJF8-F1
#
_entry.id   AF-A0A158QJF8-F1
#
_cell.length_a   1.000
_cell.length_b   1.000
_cell.length_c   1.000
_cell.angle_alpha   90.00
_cell.angle_beta   90.00
_cell.angle_gamma   90.00
#
_symmetry.space_group_name_H-M   'P 1'
#
loop_
_entity.id
_entity.type
_entity.pdbx_description
1 polymer ?
#
loop_
_entity_poly.entity_id
_entity_poly.type
_entity_poly.pdbx_seq_one_letter_code
_entity_poly.pdbx_strand_id
1 'polypeptide(L)'
;MMENSTVLKEFQELEKKRKAIEAEIGIYTEILKINRDVGMHGPLVDSEGFPRNDIDLVAVRTARNRIICLNTDYNELMTKLEEVSSRLLAKQSLSTSEAMDTETPFEPPPKAFLTVDQVTPGSPSDLAGIRVGDKIVRFGSLLSSNFSGLSAVMEVVKATAPKVSSLTAT
;
A
#
# COMPACT_ATOMS: atom_id res chain seq x y z
N MET A 1 2.34 30.08 0.79
CA MET A 1 1.02 29.40 0.76
C MET A 1 0.40 29.34 -0.65
N MET A 2 0.54 30.35 -1.52
CA MET A 2 0.00 30.32 -2.90
C MET A 2 0.52 29.16 -3.77
N GLU A 3 1.81 28.83 -3.70
CA GLU A 3 2.42 27.80 -4.56
C GLU A 3 1.92 26.37 -4.30
N ASN A 4 1.49 26.05 -3.07
CA ASN A 4 0.92 24.73 -2.80
C ASN A 4 -0.48 24.61 -3.40
N SER A 5 -1.23 25.72 -3.42
CA SER A 5 -2.55 25.78 -4.07
C SER A 5 -2.46 25.56 -5.57
N THR A 6 -1.41 26.07 -6.24
CA THR A 6 -1.23 25.89 -7.68
C THR A 6 -0.88 24.44 -8.03
N VAL A 7 0.02 23.81 -7.28
CA VAL A 7 0.43 22.41 -7.51
C VAL A 7 -0.74 21.44 -7.25
N LEU A 8 -1.58 21.71 -6.25
CA LEU A 8 -2.80 20.93 -6.00
C LEU A 8 -3.80 21.03 -7.14
N LYS A 9 -3.95 22.21 -7.76
CA LYS A 9 -4.82 22.37 -8.95
C LYS A 9 -4.28 21.61 -10.14
N GLU A 10 -2.97 21.68 -10.39
CA GLU A 10 -2.30 20.91 -11.45
C GLU A 10 -2.52 19.40 -11.25
N PHE A 11 -2.35 18.90 -10.03
CA PHE A 11 -2.61 17.51 -9.69
C PHE A 11 -4.06 17.10 -10.01
N GLN A 12 -5.04 17.91 -9.60
CA GLN A 12 -6.46 17.65 -9.89
C GLN A 12 -6.76 17.65 -11.39
N GLU A 13 -6.12 18.52 -12.17
CA GLU A 13 -6.28 18.55 -13.62
C GLU A 13 -5.68 17.29 -14.27
N LEU A 14 -4.50 16.85 -13.82
CA LEU A 14 -3.90 15.61 -14.28
C LEU A 14 -4.77 14.39 -13.92
N GLU A 15 -5.34 14.32 -12.72
CA GLU A 15 -6.29 13.25 -12.36
C GLU A 15 -7.54 13.23 -13.24
N LYS A 16 -8.08 14.41 -13.60
CA LYS A 16 -9.22 14.50 -14.53
C LYS A 16 -8.85 13.95 -15.90
N LYS A 17 -7.66 14.31 -16.41
CA LYS A 17 -7.15 13.78 -17.68
C LYS A 17 -6.93 12.27 -17.60
N ARG A 18 -6.39 11.76 -16.49
CA ARG A 18 -6.23 10.33 -16.23
C ARG A 18 -7.56 9.58 -16.37
N LYS A 19 -8.61 10.07 -15.68
CA LYS A 19 -9.96 9.51 -15.73
C LYS A 19 -10.57 9.56 -17.14
N ALA A 20 -10.31 10.62 -17.90
CA ALA A 20 -10.78 10.73 -19.28
C ALA A 20 -10.13 9.67 -20.18
N ILE A 21 -8.82 9.47 -20.07
CA ILE A 21 -8.09 8.42 -20.81
C ILE A 21 -8.58 7.03 -20.42
N GLU A 22 -8.78 6.76 -19.13
CA GLU A 22 -9.33 5.49 -18.64
C GLU A 22 -10.72 5.21 -19.21
N ALA A 23 -11.58 6.23 -19.31
CA ALA A 23 -12.89 6.11 -19.93
C ALA A 23 -12.80 5.81 -21.43
N GLU A 24 -11.90 6.49 -22.16
CA GLU A 24 -11.66 6.19 -23.59
C GLU A 24 -11.15 4.76 -23.79
N ILE A 25 -10.19 4.31 -22.97
CA ILE A 25 -9.70 2.92 -23.01
C ILE A 25 -10.87 1.94 -22.76
N GLY A 26 -11.75 2.26 -21.81
CA GLY A 26 -12.96 1.48 -21.53
C GLY A 26 -13.84 1.27 -22.76
N ILE A 27 -14.12 2.35 -23.50
CA ILE A 27 -14.94 2.31 -24.74
C ILE A 27 -14.31 1.37 -25.78
N TYR A 28 -13.01 1.50 -26.04
CA TYR A 28 -12.35 0.63 -27.02
C TYR A 28 -12.23 -0.81 -26.54
N THR A 29 -12.12 -1.02 -25.23
CA THR A 29 -12.13 -2.36 -24.64
C THR A 29 -13.49 -3.03 -24.80
N GLU A 30 -14.58 -2.29 -24.69
CA GLU A 30 -15.93 -2.80 -24.97
C GLU A 30 -16.10 -3.19 -26.45
N ILE A 31 -15.55 -2.40 -27.38
CA ILE A 31 -15.53 -2.75 -28.81
C ILE A 31 -14.82 -4.10 -29.02
N LEU A 32 -13.71 -4.35 -28.33
CA LEU A 32 -13.01 -5.64 -28.41
C LEU A 32 -13.84 -6.79 -27.83
N LYS A 33 -14.56 -6.57 -26.73
CA LYS A 33 -15.44 -7.57 -26.11
C LYS A 33 -16.61 -7.96 -27.03
N ILE A 34 -17.25 -6.97 -27.66
CA ILE A 34 -18.37 -7.19 -28.60
C ILE A 34 -17.92 -8.07 -29.77
N ASN A 35 -16.69 -7.89 -30.26
CA ASN A 35 -16.12 -8.66 -31.35
C ASN A 35 -15.55 -10.02 -30.87
N ARG A 36 -16.36 -10.86 -30.22
CA ARG A 36 -15.95 -12.21 -29.74
C ARG A 36 -14.80 -12.22 -28.73
N ASP A 37 -14.55 -11.09 -28.08
CA ASP A 37 -13.47 -10.94 -27.09
C ASP A 37 -12.10 -11.41 -27.62
N VAL A 38 -11.73 -11.00 -28.86
CA VAL A 38 -10.39 -11.29 -29.44
C VAL A 38 -9.26 -10.72 -28.59
N GLY A 39 -9.57 -9.80 -27.67
CA GLY A 39 -8.60 -9.08 -26.85
C GLY A 39 -7.61 -8.27 -27.66
N MET A 40 -6.49 -7.89 -27.03
CA MET A 40 -5.46 -7.03 -27.64
C MET A 40 -4.49 -7.77 -28.56
N HIS A 41 -4.28 -9.08 -28.34
CA HIS A 41 -3.26 -9.87 -29.04
C HIS A 41 -3.81 -11.10 -29.77
N GLY A 42 -5.13 -11.35 -29.71
CA GLY A 42 -5.69 -12.52 -30.37
C GLY A 42 -5.58 -12.47 -31.91
N PRO A 43 -5.61 -13.65 -32.57
CA PRO A 43 -5.42 -13.78 -34.00
C PRO A 43 -6.57 -13.12 -34.79
N LEU A 44 -6.20 -12.36 -35.83
CA LEU A 44 -7.13 -11.70 -36.76
C LEU A 44 -7.37 -12.51 -38.04
N VAL A 45 -6.79 -13.69 -38.08
CA VAL A 45 -6.74 -14.58 -39.23
C VAL A 45 -7.23 -15.94 -38.77
N ASP A 46 -7.88 -16.68 -39.67
CA ASP A 46 -8.29 -18.06 -39.41
C ASP A 46 -7.11 -19.04 -39.54
N SER A 47 -7.40 -20.34 -39.40
CA SER A 47 -6.41 -21.41 -39.53
C SER A 47 -5.86 -21.59 -40.93
N GLU A 48 -6.55 -21.07 -41.95
CA GLU A 48 -6.18 -21.19 -43.36
C GLU A 48 -5.39 -19.97 -43.86
N GLY A 49 -5.25 -18.94 -43.03
CA GLY A 49 -4.51 -17.73 -43.37
C GLY A 49 -5.37 -16.61 -43.97
N PHE A 50 -6.69 -16.74 -43.94
CA PHE A 50 -7.62 -15.74 -44.45
C PHE A 50 -8.15 -14.80 -43.36
N PRO A 51 -8.48 -13.54 -43.70
CA PRO A 51 -9.11 -12.61 -42.77
C PRO A 51 -10.38 -13.23 -42.17
N ARG A 52 -10.48 -13.19 -40.84
CA ARG A 52 -11.66 -13.70 -40.15
C ARG A 52 -12.92 -12.93 -40.54
N ASN A 53 -13.94 -13.66 -40.97
CA ASN A 53 -15.25 -13.10 -41.35
C ASN A 53 -16.22 -12.97 -40.17
N ASP A 54 -15.91 -13.56 -39.02
CA ASP A 54 -16.75 -13.56 -37.82
C ASP A 54 -16.60 -12.33 -36.92
N ILE A 55 -15.62 -11.46 -37.23
CA ILE A 55 -15.30 -10.24 -36.47
C ILE A 55 -15.11 -9.04 -37.40
N ASP A 56 -15.42 -7.84 -36.93
CA ASP A 56 -15.06 -6.62 -37.64
C ASP A 56 -13.56 -6.31 -37.43
N LEU A 57 -12.75 -6.75 -38.38
CA LEU A 57 -11.30 -6.56 -38.36
C LEU A 57 -10.88 -5.09 -38.33
N VAL A 58 -11.64 -4.21 -38.97
CA VAL A 58 -11.30 -2.78 -39.03
C VAL A 58 -11.55 -2.15 -37.66
N ALA A 59 -12.70 -2.44 -37.05
CA ALA A 59 -13.01 -1.99 -35.70
C ALA A 59 -11.98 -2.52 -34.68
N VAL A 60 -11.65 -3.83 -34.73
CA VAL A 60 -10.69 -4.45 -33.81
C VAL A 60 -9.29 -3.86 -33.97
N ARG A 61 -8.80 -3.67 -35.20
CA ARG A 61 -7.49 -3.05 -35.44
C ARG A 61 -7.44 -1.61 -34.95
N THR A 62 -8.50 -0.84 -35.22
CA THR A 62 -8.60 0.56 -34.79
C THR A 62 -8.63 0.65 -33.27
N ALA A 63 -9.44 -0.18 -32.61
CA ALA A 63 -9.54 -0.24 -31.16
C ALA A 63 -8.20 -0.62 -30.53
N ARG A 64 -7.52 -1.66 -31.03
CA ARG A 64 -6.18 -2.07 -30.55
C ARG A 64 -5.16 -0.95 -30.67
N ASN A 65 -5.08 -0.34 -31.85
CA ASN A 65 -4.13 0.76 -32.07
C ASN A 65 -4.41 1.92 -31.10
N ARG A 66 -5.68 2.30 -30.95
CA ARG A 66 -6.06 3.41 -30.07
C ARG A 66 -5.77 3.11 -28.60
N ILE A 67 -6.05 1.89 -28.12
CA ILE A 67 -5.71 1.47 -26.76
C ILE A 67 -4.18 1.51 -26.55
N ILE A 68 -3.39 1.07 -27.52
CA ILE A 68 -1.92 1.13 -27.43
C ILE A 68 -1.45 2.58 -27.27
N CYS A 69 -1.92 3.50 -28.12
CA CYS A 69 -1.60 4.92 -28.01
C CYS A 69 -2.02 5.49 -26.66
N LEU A 70 -3.27 5.23 -26.24
CA LEU A 70 -3.80 5.72 -24.96
C LEU A 70 -3.05 5.16 -23.75
N ASN A 71 -2.58 3.91 -23.80
CA ASN A 71 -1.77 3.33 -22.74
C ASN A 71 -0.41 4.00 -22.62
N THR A 72 0.22 4.34 -23.76
CA THR A 72 1.46 5.12 -23.77
C THR A 72 1.23 6.50 -23.16
N ASP A 73 0.18 7.21 -23.60
CA ASP A 73 -0.19 8.52 -23.07
C ASP A 73 -0.52 8.46 -21.56
N TYR A 74 -1.21 7.40 -21.12
CA TYR A 74 -1.52 7.15 -19.72
C TYR A 74 -0.25 6.97 -18.89
N ASN A 75 0.71 6.18 -19.38
CA ASN A 75 1.99 5.98 -18.69
C ASN A 75 2.76 7.30 -18.55
N GLU A 76 2.80 8.13 -19.61
CA GLU A 76 3.41 9.47 -19.54
C GLU A 76 2.66 10.43 -18.60
N LEU A 77 1.34 10.29 -18.48
CA LEU A 77 0.56 11.07 -17.53
C LEU A 77 0.86 10.62 -16.09
N MET A 78 0.99 9.31 -15.88
CA MET A 78 1.28 8.74 -14.57
C MET A 78 2.64 9.18 -14.05
N THR A 79 3.68 9.21 -14.90
CA THR A 79 5.00 9.74 -14.49
C THR A 79 4.91 11.21 -14.08
N LYS A 80 4.15 12.04 -14.80
CA LYS A 80 3.91 13.44 -14.42
C LYS A 80 3.14 13.56 -13.09
N LEU A 81 2.16 12.70 -12.84
CA LEU A 81 1.44 12.66 -11.56
C LEU A 81 2.38 12.32 -10.40
N GLU A 82 3.28 11.36 -10.59
CA GLU A 82 4.29 10.97 -9.60
C GLU A 82 5.25 12.13 -9.30
N GLU A 83 5.70 12.86 -10.32
CA GLU A 83 6.52 14.07 -10.13
C GLU A 83 5.78 15.15 -9.34
N VAL A 84 4.52 15.43 -9.67
CA VAL A 84 3.73 16.46 -8.96
C VAL A 84 3.47 16.04 -7.51
N SER A 85 3.16 14.77 -7.29
CA SER A 85 2.90 14.22 -5.95
C SER A 85 4.15 14.21 -5.08
N SER A 86 5.29 13.76 -5.63
CA SER A 86 6.58 13.78 -4.92
C SER A 86 7.01 15.20 -4.57
N ARG A 87 6.78 16.20 -5.42
CA ARG A 87 7.03 17.62 -5.09
C ARG A 87 6.19 18.11 -3.91
N LEU A 88 4.92 17.67 -3.80
CA LEU A 88 4.07 18.01 -2.65
C LEU A 88 4.60 17.39 -1.36
N LEU A 89 4.95 16.10 -1.41
CA LEU A 89 5.49 15.35 -0.27
C LEU A 89 6.86 15.87 0.18
N ALA A 90 7.78 16.11 -0.75
CA ALA A 90 9.11 16.65 -0.47
C ALA A 90 9.06 18.06 0.15
N LYS A 91 8.09 18.89 -0.25
CA LYS A 91 7.87 20.19 0.40
C LYS A 91 7.32 20.05 1.82
N GLN A 92 6.55 18.99 2.08
CA GLN A 92 6.04 18.67 3.42
C GLN A 92 7.15 18.12 4.32
N SER A 93 8.09 17.33 3.77
CA SER A 93 9.27 16.88 4.51
C SER A 93 10.26 18.02 4.77
N LEU A 94 10.45 18.99 3.88
CA LEU A 94 11.31 20.17 4.13
C LEU A 94 10.83 21.08 5.27
N SER A 95 9.54 21.06 5.63
CA SER A 95 9.04 21.70 6.87
C SER A 95 9.32 20.90 8.15
N THR A 96 9.92 19.71 8.00
CA THR A 96 10.40 18.80 9.03
C THR A 96 11.81 18.39 8.63
N SER A 97 12.76 19.33 8.70
CA SER A 97 14.17 19.01 8.48
C SER A 97 14.58 17.84 9.37
N GLU A 98 14.75 16.68 8.78
CA GLU A 98 15.98 15.89 8.87
C GLU A 98 16.08 15.00 7.62
N ALA A 99 17.23 15.09 6.97
CA ALA A 99 17.58 14.38 5.76
C ALA A 99 17.58 12.86 6.02
N MET A 100 17.06 12.08 5.07
CA MET A 100 17.29 10.64 5.08
C MET A 100 17.66 10.18 3.67
N ASP A 101 18.96 10.07 3.50
CA ASP A 101 19.60 9.23 2.51
C ASP A 101 19.40 7.76 2.93
N THR A 102 19.11 6.92 1.95
CA THR A 102 19.24 5.45 1.92
C THR A 102 18.66 4.59 3.08
N GLU A 103 17.77 3.66 2.69
CA GLU A 103 17.53 2.33 3.29
C GLU A 103 16.79 2.22 4.65
N THR A 104 15.60 1.60 4.56
CA THR A 104 14.79 0.98 5.63
C THR A 104 14.17 1.93 6.68
N PRO A 105 12.89 1.75 7.06
CA PRO A 105 12.32 2.43 8.22
C PRO A 105 13.04 1.95 9.50
N PHE A 106 14.14 2.61 9.85
CA PHE A 106 14.76 2.47 11.18
C PHE A 106 13.94 3.33 12.15
N GLU A 107 12.83 2.76 12.60
CA GLU A 107 12.20 3.15 13.85
C GLU A 107 13.29 3.07 14.94
N PRO A 108 13.52 4.14 15.75
CA PRO A 108 14.56 4.09 16.77
C PRO A 108 14.34 2.86 17.65
N PRO A 109 15.40 2.09 17.98
CA PRO A 109 15.25 0.82 18.66
C PRO A 109 14.47 1.08 19.96
N PRO A 110 13.33 0.38 20.17
CA PRO A 110 12.43 0.71 21.25
C PRO A 110 13.18 0.55 22.57
N LYS A 111 13.31 1.65 23.31
CA LYS A 111 14.09 1.71 24.54
C LYS A 111 13.43 0.84 25.60
N ALA A 112 14.12 -0.22 26.02
CA ALA A 112 13.66 -1.03 27.14
C ALA A 112 13.54 -0.19 28.41
N PHE A 113 12.42 -0.34 29.11
CA PHE A 113 12.13 0.40 30.35
C PHE A 113 11.86 -0.50 31.56
N LEU A 114 11.74 -1.82 31.36
CA LEU A 114 11.58 -2.81 32.41
C LEU A 114 12.46 -4.04 32.14
N THR A 115 12.82 -4.73 33.23
CA THR A 115 13.54 -6.01 33.18
C THR A 115 12.79 -7.05 34.00
N VAL A 116 12.85 -8.32 33.57
CA VAL A 116 12.20 -9.43 34.27
C VAL A 116 13.11 -9.92 35.39
N ASP A 117 12.68 -9.73 36.64
CA ASP A 117 13.46 -10.12 37.82
C ASP A 117 13.22 -11.59 38.22
N GLN A 118 11.98 -12.06 38.15
CA GLN A 118 11.60 -13.44 38.48
C GLN A 118 10.48 -13.98 37.58
N VAL A 119 10.54 -15.28 37.30
CA VAL A 119 9.49 -16.05 36.62
C VAL A 119 9.21 -17.30 37.42
N THR A 120 7.95 -17.56 37.75
CA THR A 120 7.53 -18.75 38.49
C THR A 120 7.28 -19.94 37.55
N PRO A 121 7.74 -21.16 37.88
CA PRO A 121 7.51 -22.34 37.05
C PRO A 121 6.02 -22.64 36.87
N GLY A 122 5.58 -22.89 35.65
CA GLY A 122 4.17 -23.16 35.32
C GLY A 122 3.28 -21.91 35.27
N SER A 123 3.85 -20.71 35.34
CA SER A 123 3.13 -19.45 35.13
C SER A 123 2.87 -19.17 33.64
N PRO A 124 1.92 -18.28 33.29
CA PRO A 124 1.72 -17.88 31.89
C PRO A 124 2.97 -17.27 31.26
N SER A 125 3.84 -16.63 32.05
CA SER A 125 5.11 -16.08 31.58
C SER A 125 6.13 -17.18 31.22
N ASP A 126 6.19 -18.25 32.02
CA ASP A 126 7.05 -19.42 31.77
C ASP A 126 6.60 -20.18 30.51
N LEU A 127 5.29 -20.41 30.36
CA LEU A 127 4.71 -21.03 29.16
C LEU A 127 4.86 -20.16 27.91
N ALA A 128 4.90 -18.83 28.07
CA ALA A 128 5.17 -17.89 26.99
C ALA A 128 6.67 -17.76 26.65
N GLY A 129 7.55 -18.48 27.37
CA GLY A 129 8.98 -18.50 27.13
C GLY A 129 9.73 -17.25 27.62
N ILE A 130 9.12 -16.43 28.47
CA ILE A 130 9.75 -15.26 29.10
C ILE A 130 10.73 -15.75 30.18
N ARG A 131 11.94 -15.18 30.22
CA ARG A 131 13.01 -15.57 31.14
C ARG A 131 13.46 -14.42 32.04
N VAL A 132 14.08 -14.78 33.16
CA VAL A 132 14.76 -13.82 34.03
C VAL A 132 15.86 -13.11 33.25
N GLY A 133 15.89 -11.79 33.33
CA GLY A 133 16.82 -10.92 32.60
C GLY A 133 16.28 -10.35 31.28
N ASP A 134 15.09 -10.76 30.84
CA ASP A 134 14.49 -10.21 29.62
C ASP A 134 14.15 -8.72 29.76
N LYS A 135 14.37 -7.97 28.68
CA LYS A 135 14.13 -6.53 28.60
C LYS A 135 12.80 -6.26 27.91
N ILE A 136 11.89 -5.60 28.62
CA ILE A 136 10.57 -5.26 28.08
C ILE A 136 10.63 -3.88 27.42
N VAL A 137 10.30 -3.87 26.13
CA VAL A 137 10.29 -2.67 25.29
C VAL A 137 8.89 -2.04 25.15
N ARG A 138 7.84 -2.84 25.35
CA ARG A 138 6.43 -2.40 25.32
C ARG A 138 5.57 -3.31 26.20
N PHE A 139 4.62 -2.74 26.93
CA PHE A 139 3.64 -3.50 27.71
C PHE A 139 2.22 -2.96 27.48
N GLY A 140 1.44 -3.65 26.64
CA GLY A 140 0.14 -3.16 26.21
C GLY A 140 0.26 -1.79 25.50
N SER A 141 -0.35 -0.77 26.10
CA SER A 141 -0.26 0.64 25.66
C SER A 141 0.92 1.41 26.26
N LEU A 142 1.72 0.80 27.14
CA LEU A 142 2.86 1.45 27.79
C LEU A 142 4.12 1.34 26.94
N LEU A 143 4.77 2.48 26.76
CA LEU A 143 6.07 2.68 26.11
C LEU A 143 7.00 3.38 27.10
N SER A 144 8.30 3.40 26.81
CA SER A 144 9.29 4.09 27.64
C SER A 144 9.00 5.58 27.87
N SER A 145 8.29 6.23 26.94
CA SER A 145 7.90 7.64 27.01
C SER A 145 6.77 7.92 28.01
N ASN A 146 5.91 6.94 28.27
CA ASN A 146 4.69 7.10 29.09
C ASN A 146 4.74 6.28 30.38
N PHE A 147 5.90 5.73 30.73
CA PHE A 147 6.07 4.90 31.92
C PHE A 147 6.34 5.75 33.16
N SER A 148 5.36 5.84 34.08
CA SER A 148 5.47 6.57 35.35
C SER A 148 5.80 5.67 36.55
N GLY A 149 5.59 4.35 36.43
CA GLY A 149 5.91 3.37 37.47
C GLY A 149 5.12 2.06 37.35
N LEU A 150 5.38 1.11 38.25
CA LEU A 150 4.75 -0.23 38.25
C LEU A 150 3.22 -0.18 38.43
N SER A 151 2.67 0.91 38.98
CA SER A 151 1.21 1.11 39.08
C SER A 151 0.52 1.17 37.71
N ALA A 152 1.17 1.77 36.69
CA ALA A 152 0.63 1.85 35.34
C ALA A 152 0.51 0.47 34.69
N VAL A 153 1.46 -0.44 34.99
CA VAL A 153 1.42 -1.84 34.53
C VAL A 153 0.20 -2.54 35.13
N MET A 154 -0.08 -2.32 36.42
CA MET A 154 -1.26 -2.91 37.07
C MET A 154 -2.58 -2.42 36.48
N GLU A 155 -2.68 -1.15 36.09
CA GLU A 155 -3.88 -0.61 35.43
C GLU A 155 -4.12 -1.27 34.08
N VAL A 156 -3.06 -1.41 33.26
CA VAL A 156 -3.16 -2.11 31.98
C VAL A 156 -3.56 -3.57 32.18
N VAL A 157 -2.96 -4.27 33.15
CA VAL A 157 -3.35 -5.66 33.48
C VAL A 157 -4.81 -5.75 33.89
N LYS A 158 -5.32 -4.84 34.75
CA LYS A 158 -6.73 -4.81 35.16
C LYS A 158 -7.69 -4.50 34.00
N ALA A 159 -7.27 -3.65 33.06
CA ALA A 159 -8.05 -3.29 31.88
C ALA A 159 -8.04 -4.39 30.80
N THR A 160 -7.09 -5.33 30.85
CA THR A 160 -6.97 -6.40 29.86
C THR A 160 -7.77 -7.63 30.33
N ALA A 161 -8.72 -8.09 29.51
CA ALA A 161 -9.52 -9.27 29.84
C ALA A 161 -8.65 -10.55 29.91
N PRO A 162 -8.95 -11.50 30.82
CA PRO A 162 -8.22 -12.76 30.89
C PRO A 162 -8.44 -13.56 29.61
N LYS A 163 -7.36 -13.75 28.83
CA LYS A 163 -7.40 -14.63 27.67
C LYS A 163 -7.31 -16.07 28.19
N VAL A 164 -8.44 -16.78 28.18
CA VAL A 164 -8.51 -18.21 28.51
C VAL A 164 -7.69 -18.97 27.48
N SER A 165 -6.46 -19.36 27.84
CA SER A 165 -5.67 -20.33 27.08
C SER A 165 -6.26 -21.72 27.34
N SER A 166 -7.05 -22.22 26.40
CA SER A 166 -7.51 -23.61 26.37
C SER A 166 -6.30 -24.53 26.20
N LEU A 167 -5.79 -25.09 27.29
CA LEU A 167 -4.82 -26.18 27.26
C LEU A 167 -5.60 -27.50 27.19
N THR A 168 -5.80 -28.03 25.98
CA THR A 168 -6.08 -29.46 25.79
C THR A 168 -4.77 -30.21 25.99
N ALA A 169 -4.63 -30.89 27.13
CA ALA A 169 -3.58 -31.89 27.33
C ALA A 169 -4.05 -33.23 26.73
N THR A 170 -3.19 -33.89 25.97
CA THR A 170 -3.27 -35.33 25.67
C THR A 170 -1.89 -35.91 25.89
#